data_AF-A0A8X6FJF3-F1
#
_entry.id   AF-A0A8X6FJF3-F1
#
_cell.length_a   1.000
_cell.length_b   1.000
_cell.length_c   1.000
_cell.angle_alpha   90.00
_cell.angle_beta   90.00
_cell.angle_gamma   90.00
#
_symmetry.space_group_name_H-M   'P 1'
#
loop_
_entity.id
_entity.type
_entity.pdbx_description
1 polymer ?
#
loop_
_entity_poly.entity_id
_entity_poly.type
_entity_poly.pdbx_seq_one_letter_code
_entity_poly.pdbx_strand_id
1 'polypeptide(L)'
;MASLEESLIASAIEALNIEDYWPTFDSSKDIEEDNDTNGKTPEDLDYNYLSNCLGYLHRYAACHTALVLSVMIRMFHKCPPPEIRRLLALKNDLNLVCIGSGPGNDLLGFLSALYGKHFGLLDLDITIVDKMAGWELVFLETVRRLKLGECGNVSKIFSDLKVKTSFMIGDMKHQDSWSNNLKRKLINADVMLLSKFLSVVPNADKLSILK
;
A
#
# COMPACT_ATOMS: atom_id res chain seq x y z
N MET A 1 10.19 -3.18 -27.24
CA MET A 1 11.38 -3.14 -26.37
C MET A 1 10.99 -2.29 -25.18
N ALA A 2 10.98 -2.87 -23.98
CA ALA A 2 10.79 -2.10 -22.75
C ALA A 2 11.98 -1.15 -22.57
N SER A 3 11.75 0.02 -21.97
CA SER A 3 12.85 0.93 -21.62
C SER A 3 13.72 0.31 -20.52
N LEU A 4 14.98 0.76 -20.40
CA LEU A 4 15.88 0.31 -19.32
C LEU A 4 15.26 0.56 -17.93
N GLU A 5 14.53 1.67 -17.79
CA GLU A 5 13.84 2.05 -16.56
C GLU A 5 12.69 1.08 -16.24
N GLU A 6 11.87 0.73 -17.23
CA GLU A 6 10.80 -0.28 -17.07
C GLU A 6 11.38 -1.63 -16.67
N SER A 7 12.51 -2.04 -17.26
CA SER A 7 13.17 -3.30 -16.92
C SER A 7 13.72 -3.31 -15.49
N LEU A 8 14.25 -2.18 -15.01
CA LEU A 8 14.76 -2.06 -13.64
C LEU A 8 13.63 -2.06 -12.62
N ILE A 9 12.55 -1.34 -12.90
CA ILE A 9 11.35 -1.33 -12.05
C ILE A 9 10.72 -2.72 -12.02
N ALA A 10 10.62 -3.41 -13.16
CA ALA A 10 10.12 -4.78 -13.23
C ALA A 10 10.97 -5.72 -12.35
N SER A 11 12.29 -5.68 -12.48
CA SER A 11 13.16 -6.51 -11.62
C SER A 11 12.97 -6.20 -10.13
N ALA A 12 12.84 -4.92 -9.76
CA ALA A 12 12.61 -4.52 -8.37
C ALA A 12 11.21 -4.94 -7.84
N ILE A 13 10.18 -4.96 -8.69
CA ILE A 13 8.84 -5.42 -8.33
C ILE A 13 8.78 -6.95 -8.22
N GLU A 14 9.62 -7.71 -8.92
CA GLU A 14 9.68 -9.17 -8.70
C GLU A 14 10.07 -9.51 -7.26
N ALA A 15 10.92 -8.68 -6.63
CA ALA A 15 11.25 -8.82 -5.21
C ALA A 15 10.05 -8.60 -4.27
N LEU A 16 8.91 -8.09 -4.78
CA LEU A 16 7.66 -7.97 -4.03
C LEU A 16 6.83 -9.26 -4.03
N ASN A 17 7.25 -10.32 -4.73
CA ASN A 17 6.50 -11.58 -4.75
C ASN A 17 6.60 -12.28 -3.38
N ILE A 18 5.60 -12.05 -2.53
CA ILE A 18 5.57 -12.48 -1.12
C ILE A 18 5.58 -14.01 -0.99
N GLU A 19 5.17 -14.75 -2.02
CA GLU A 19 5.15 -16.22 -2.01
C GLU A 19 6.54 -16.82 -1.71
N ASP A 20 7.62 -16.14 -2.13
CA ASP A 20 9.00 -16.57 -1.88
C ASP A 20 9.49 -16.22 -0.45
N TYR A 21 8.82 -15.27 0.23
CA TYR A 21 9.21 -14.76 1.55
C TYR A 21 8.32 -15.25 2.70
N TRP A 22 7.15 -15.81 2.41
CA TRP A 22 6.17 -16.19 3.43
C TRP A 22 6.59 -17.33 4.38
N PRO A 23 7.34 -18.37 3.96
CA PRO A 23 7.68 -19.47 4.88
C PRO A 23 8.64 -19.08 6.02
N THR A 24 9.29 -17.92 5.95
CA THR A 24 10.33 -17.51 6.91
C THR A 24 9.87 -16.46 7.93
N PHE A 25 8.67 -15.89 7.78
CA PHE A 25 8.17 -14.83 8.65
C PHE A 25 7.38 -15.40 9.84
N ASP A 26 8.09 -15.83 10.89
CA ASP A 26 7.48 -16.19 12.17
C ASP A 26 7.09 -14.92 12.95
N SER A 27 5.85 -14.47 12.75
CA SER A 27 5.27 -13.30 13.44
C SER A 27 5.24 -13.38 14.97
N SER A 28 5.63 -14.51 15.57
CA SER A 28 5.64 -14.73 17.01
C SER A 28 7.01 -14.54 17.67
N LYS A 29 8.09 -14.33 16.90
CA LYS A 29 9.46 -14.28 17.44
C LYS A 29 10.13 -12.91 17.54
N ASP A 30 9.66 -11.88 16.85
CA ASP A 30 10.39 -10.61 16.74
C ASP A 30 9.64 -9.41 17.34
N ILE A 31 9.27 -9.51 18.62
CA ILE A 31 8.98 -8.32 19.44
C ILE A 31 9.95 -8.31 20.63
N GLU A 32 11.25 -8.32 20.34
CA GLU A 32 12.24 -7.77 21.27
C GLU A 32 12.43 -6.29 20.92
N GLU A 33 12.42 -5.43 21.94
CA GLU A 33 12.72 -4.00 21.84
C GLU A 33 14.19 -3.81 21.46
N ASP A 34 14.49 -3.99 20.18
CA ASP A 34 15.79 -3.64 19.66
C ASP A 34 15.83 -2.13 19.42
N ASN A 35 16.66 -1.43 20.18
CA ASN A 35 16.90 0.01 20.11
C ASN A 35 17.70 0.40 18.84
N ASP A 36 17.61 -0.42 17.80
CA ASP A 36 18.41 -0.27 16.59
C ASP A 36 17.63 0.48 15.52
N THR A 37 18.35 1.33 14.79
CA THR A 37 17.88 2.13 13.66
C THR A 37 17.44 1.29 12.44
N ASN A 38 17.31 -0.03 12.60
CA ASN A 38 17.00 -1.03 11.59
C ASN A 38 15.54 -0.95 11.13
N GLY A 39 15.27 -0.04 10.20
CA GLY A 39 13.98 0.01 9.49
C GLY A 39 13.34 1.39 9.41
N LYS A 40 13.97 2.44 9.96
CA LYS A 40 13.55 3.81 9.68
C LYS A 40 13.95 4.18 8.26
N THR A 41 12.96 4.57 7.45
CA THR A 41 13.22 5.28 6.20
C THR A 41 13.92 6.60 6.54
N PRO A 42 15.06 6.92 5.91
CA PRO A 42 15.73 8.19 6.17
C PRO A 42 14.79 9.36 5.90
N GLU A 43 14.76 10.32 6.83
CA GLU A 43 13.81 11.46 6.80
C GLU A 43 14.06 12.40 5.59
N ASP A 44 15.25 12.32 4.99
CA ASP A 44 15.72 13.21 3.92
C ASP A 44 15.78 12.57 2.51
N LEU A 45 15.24 11.36 2.32
CA LEU A 45 15.23 10.74 0.99
C LEU A 45 14.15 11.35 0.10
N ASP A 46 14.57 11.88 -1.06
CA ASP A 46 13.66 12.36 -2.09
C ASP A 46 13.32 11.25 -3.09
N TYR A 47 12.11 10.69 -2.96
CA TYR A 47 11.57 9.69 -3.88
C TYR A 47 11.02 10.27 -5.19
N ASN A 48 11.29 11.54 -5.49
CA ASN A 48 11.18 12.02 -6.88
C ASN A 48 12.31 11.45 -7.77
N TYR A 49 13.40 10.94 -7.18
CA TYR A 49 14.45 10.24 -7.90
C TYR A 49 14.18 8.73 -7.96
N LEU A 50 14.14 8.18 -9.19
CA LEU A 50 13.88 6.76 -9.43
C LEU A 50 14.86 5.84 -8.68
N SER A 51 16.14 6.22 -8.57
CA SER A 51 17.15 5.45 -7.83
C SER A 51 16.77 5.24 -6.35
N ASN A 52 16.19 6.25 -5.71
CA ASN A 52 15.72 6.14 -4.33
C ASN A 52 14.48 5.22 -4.25
N CYS A 53 13.58 5.31 -5.23
CA CYS A 53 12.43 4.40 -5.31
C CYS A 53 12.87 2.94 -5.46
N LEU A 54 13.83 2.66 -6.36
CA LEU A 54 14.39 1.32 -6.55
C LEU A 54 15.09 0.82 -5.29
N GLY A 55 15.88 1.68 -4.63
CA GLY A 55 16.52 1.35 -3.35
C GLY A 55 15.51 0.98 -2.27
N TYR A 56 14.37 1.68 -2.22
CA TYR A 56 13.29 1.36 -1.29
C TYR A 56 12.57 0.05 -1.66
N LEU A 57 12.28 -0.16 -2.95
CA LEU A 57 11.66 -1.42 -3.41
C LEU A 57 12.47 -2.63 -2.97
N HIS A 58 13.78 -2.58 -3.22
CA HIS A 58 14.70 -3.65 -2.87
C HIS A 58 14.81 -3.85 -1.35
N ARG A 59 14.79 -2.78 -0.55
CA ARG A 59 15.09 -2.86 0.89
C ARG A 59 13.88 -3.04 1.80
N TYR A 60 12.74 -2.43 1.48
CA TYR A 60 11.63 -2.26 2.44
C TYR A 60 10.29 -2.79 1.94
N ALA A 61 10.08 -2.83 0.62
CA ALA A 61 8.74 -2.93 0.08
C ALA A 61 8.07 -4.29 0.34
N ALA A 62 8.82 -5.40 0.29
CA ALA A 62 8.31 -6.72 0.68
C ALA A 62 7.87 -6.76 2.16
N CYS A 63 8.71 -6.25 3.07
CA CYS A 63 8.40 -6.22 4.51
C CYS A 63 7.19 -5.34 4.82
N HIS A 64 7.07 -4.18 4.18
CA HIS A 64 5.92 -3.29 4.37
C HIS A 64 4.63 -3.89 3.81
N THR A 65 4.71 -4.60 2.68
CA THR A 65 3.57 -5.33 2.13
C THR A 65 3.14 -6.47 3.04
N ALA A 66 4.09 -7.26 3.57
CA ALA A 66 3.83 -8.34 4.52
C ALA A 66 3.20 -7.82 5.83
N LEU A 67 3.64 -6.65 6.32
CA LEU A 67 3.04 -5.99 7.47
C LEU A 67 1.56 -5.69 7.24
N VAL A 68 1.23 -5.06 6.10
CA VAL A 68 -0.17 -4.74 5.77
C VAL A 68 -0.99 -6.01 5.63
N LEU A 69 -0.48 -7.02 4.90
CA LEU A 69 -1.13 -8.32 4.74
C LEU A 69 -1.46 -8.97 6.10
N SER A 70 -0.51 -8.99 7.03
CA SER A 70 -0.69 -9.57 8.36
C SER A 70 -1.83 -8.89 9.13
N VAL A 71 -1.86 -7.57 9.12
CA VAL A 71 -2.92 -6.78 9.76
C VAL A 71 -4.27 -7.03 9.09
N MET A 72 -4.31 -7.00 7.75
CA MET A 72 -5.55 -7.19 7.00
C MET A 72 -6.11 -8.62 7.14
N ILE A 73 -5.27 -9.65 7.17
CA ILE A 73 -5.71 -11.03 7.48
C ILE A 73 -6.37 -11.09 8.86
N ARG A 74 -5.79 -10.41 9.85
CA ARG A 74 -6.39 -10.34 11.18
C ARG A 74 -7.74 -9.63 11.17
N MET A 75 -7.84 -8.53 10.42
CA MET A 75 -9.05 -7.70 10.31
C MET A 75 -10.16 -8.31 9.46
N PHE A 76 -9.85 -9.20 8.50
CA PHE A 76 -10.87 -9.80 7.62
C PHE A 76 -11.21 -11.23 7.99
N HIS A 77 -10.23 -12.04 8.40
CA HIS A 77 -10.40 -13.49 8.53
C HIS A 77 -10.36 -13.99 9.96
N LYS A 78 -9.44 -13.49 10.79
CA LYS A 78 -9.22 -14.05 12.14
C LYS A 78 -10.13 -13.44 13.18
N CYS A 79 -10.09 -12.11 13.34
CA CYS A 79 -10.82 -11.39 14.38
C CYS A 79 -11.42 -10.10 13.81
N PRO A 80 -12.37 -10.18 12.86
CA PRO A 80 -12.85 -9.00 12.18
C PRO A 80 -13.66 -8.10 13.12
N PRO A 81 -13.29 -6.81 13.28
CA PRO A 81 -14.07 -5.86 14.06
C PRO A 81 -15.53 -5.80 13.59
N PRO A 82 -16.52 -5.56 14.47
CA PRO A 82 -17.92 -5.45 14.07
C PRO A 82 -18.16 -4.48 12.89
N GLU A 83 -17.45 -3.37 12.86
CA GLU A 83 -17.53 -2.35 11.82
C GLU A 83 -17.04 -2.88 10.48
N ILE A 84 -15.91 -3.59 10.48
CA ILE A 84 -15.35 -4.22 9.27
C ILE A 84 -16.27 -5.34 8.77
N ARG A 85 -16.80 -6.18 9.67
CA ARG A 85 -17.79 -7.20 9.30
C ARG A 85 -19.02 -6.58 8.64
N ARG A 86 -19.55 -5.51 9.23
CA ARG A 86 -20.71 -4.80 8.70
C ARG A 86 -20.40 -4.18 7.33
N LEU A 87 -19.23 -3.56 7.19
CA LEU A 87 -18.79 -2.96 5.93
C LEU A 87 -18.74 -4.02 4.81
N LEU A 88 -18.07 -5.13 5.07
CA LEU A 88 -17.91 -6.23 4.10
C LEU A 88 -19.23 -6.94 3.79
N ALA A 89 -20.17 -7.01 4.72
CA ALA A 89 -21.47 -7.67 4.50
C ALA A 89 -22.50 -6.80 3.76
N LEU A 90 -22.39 -5.47 3.88
CA LEU A 90 -23.41 -4.55 3.36
C LEU A 90 -23.03 -3.87 2.06
N LYS A 91 -21.74 -3.83 1.71
CA LYS A 91 -21.26 -3.14 0.51
C LYS A 91 -20.78 -4.13 -0.53
N ASN A 92 -21.13 -3.89 -1.78
CA ASN A 92 -20.55 -4.53 -2.95
C ASN A 92 -19.44 -3.66 -3.59
N ASP A 93 -19.32 -2.40 -3.18
CA ASP A 93 -18.29 -1.46 -3.59
C ASP A 93 -17.49 -0.95 -2.38
N LEU A 94 -16.18 -0.77 -2.55
CA LEU A 94 -15.31 -0.24 -1.50
C LEU A 94 -14.35 0.81 -2.04
N ASN A 95 -14.29 1.97 -1.38
CA ASN A 95 -13.31 3.02 -1.63
C ASN A 95 -12.18 2.94 -0.61
N LEU A 96 -11.01 2.52 -1.06
CA LEU A 96 -9.79 2.43 -0.25
C LEU A 96 -8.87 3.62 -0.56
N VAL A 97 -8.40 4.31 0.47
CA VAL A 97 -7.36 5.34 0.33
C VAL A 97 -6.12 4.94 1.14
N CYS A 98 -4.96 4.82 0.48
CA CYS A 98 -3.69 4.52 1.14
C CYS A 98 -2.80 5.77 1.13
N ILE A 99 -2.49 6.30 2.31
CA ILE A 99 -1.69 7.51 2.49
C ILE A 99 -0.24 7.12 2.79
N GLY A 100 0.70 7.68 2.02
CA GLY A 100 2.13 7.44 2.17
C GLY A 100 2.56 6.03 1.76
N SER A 101 1.79 5.37 0.90
CA SER A 101 2.05 3.98 0.52
C SER A 101 3.16 3.84 -0.54
N GLY A 102 3.68 4.96 -1.06
CA GLY A 102 4.71 5.00 -2.09
C GLY A 102 4.38 4.14 -3.30
N PRO A 103 5.10 3.02 -3.53
CA PRO A 103 4.93 2.18 -4.72
C PRO A 103 3.64 1.31 -4.71
N GLY A 104 2.83 1.36 -3.65
CA GLY A 104 1.59 0.59 -3.53
C GLY A 104 1.68 -0.65 -2.63
N ASN A 105 2.54 -0.63 -1.62
CA ASN A 105 2.69 -1.76 -0.67
C ASN A 105 1.38 -2.05 0.08
N ASP A 106 0.65 -1.01 0.47
CA ASP A 106 -0.62 -1.15 1.18
C ASP A 106 -1.67 -1.76 0.25
N LEU A 107 -1.67 -1.36 -1.03
CA LEU A 107 -2.51 -1.97 -2.06
C LEU A 107 -2.21 -3.46 -2.19
N LEU A 108 -0.93 -3.85 -2.33
CA LEU A 108 -0.55 -5.25 -2.49
C LEU A 108 -0.93 -6.09 -1.27
N GLY A 109 -0.64 -5.61 -0.05
CA GLY A 109 -0.97 -6.32 1.18
C GLY A 109 -2.48 -6.44 1.38
N PHE A 110 -3.23 -5.40 1.07
CA PHE A 110 -4.70 -5.40 1.12
C PHE A 110 -5.32 -6.37 0.12
N LEU A 111 -4.92 -6.30 -1.15
CA LEU A 111 -5.41 -7.21 -2.19
C LEU A 111 -5.05 -8.66 -1.89
N SER A 112 -3.84 -8.91 -1.38
CA SER A 112 -3.40 -10.25 -0.98
C SER A 112 -4.27 -10.82 0.15
N ALA A 113 -4.73 -9.97 1.08
CA ALA A 113 -5.63 -10.40 2.15
C ALA A 113 -7.06 -10.67 1.65
N LEU A 114 -7.51 -10.03 0.57
CA LEU A 114 -8.82 -10.29 -0.05
C LEU A 114 -8.82 -11.51 -0.97
N TYR A 115 -7.65 -11.93 -1.47
CA TYR A 115 -7.56 -13.06 -2.38
C TYR A 115 -8.21 -14.32 -1.79
N GLY A 116 -9.06 -14.96 -2.59
CA GLY A 116 -9.83 -16.15 -2.20
C GLY A 116 -11.04 -15.91 -1.29
N LYS A 117 -11.19 -14.71 -0.71
CA LYS A 117 -12.30 -14.33 0.17
C LYS A 117 -12.57 -12.82 0.09
N HIS A 118 -13.25 -12.40 -0.97
CA HIS A 118 -13.62 -10.98 -1.19
C HIS A 118 -15.03 -10.62 -0.67
N PHE A 119 -15.67 -11.48 0.11
CA PHE A 119 -16.89 -11.19 0.90
C PHE A 119 -18.08 -10.60 0.13
N GLY A 120 -18.20 -10.89 -1.17
CA GLY A 120 -19.28 -10.32 -2.00
C GLY A 120 -19.00 -8.92 -2.53
N LEU A 121 -17.81 -8.37 -2.28
CA LEU A 121 -17.30 -7.21 -3.02
C LEU A 121 -17.23 -7.55 -4.51
N LEU A 122 -17.57 -6.57 -5.34
CA LEU A 122 -17.57 -6.62 -6.80
C LEU A 122 -16.69 -5.51 -7.39
N ASP A 123 -16.74 -4.33 -6.77
CA ASP A 123 -16.00 -3.13 -7.20
C ASP A 123 -15.07 -2.65 -6.09
N LEU A 124 -13.85 -2.27 -6.48
CA LEU A 124 -12.86 -1.72 -5.57
C LEU A 124 -12.19 -0.51 -6.22
N ASP A 125 -12.27 0.66 -5.59
CA ASP A 125 -11.58 1.88 -6.02
C ASP A 125 -10.47 2.19 -5.01
N ILE A 126 -9.22 2.02 -5.44
CA ILE A 126 -8.04 2.23 -4.60
C ILE A 126 -7.33 3.51 -5.04
N THR A 127 -7.12 4.43 -4.11
CA THR A 127 -6.37 5.65 -4.34
C THR A 127 -5.11 5.65 -3.47
N ILE A 128 -3.94 5.74 -4.09
CA ILE A 128 -2.68 6.01 -3.38
C ILE A 128 -2.50 7.52 -3.31
N VAL A 129 -2.18 8.02 -2.12
CA VAL A 129 -1.87 9.44 -1.89
C VAL A 129 -0.46 9.53 -1.34
N ASP A 130 0.43 10.24 -2.02
CA ASP A 130 1.79 10.48 -1.54
C ASP A 130 2.22 11.92 -1.86
N LYS A 131 3.14 12.48 -1.08
CA LYS A 131 3.67 13.82 -1.34
C LYS A 131 4.71 13.82 -2.46
N MET A 132 5.34 12.68 -2.76
CA MET A 132 6.41 12.57 -3.75
C MET A 132 5.86 11.98 -5.06
N ALA A 133 5.94 12.76 -6.14
CA ALA A 133 5.38 12.39 -7.43
C ALA A 133 6.15 11.25 -8.12
N GLY A 134 7.44 11.08 -7.81
CA GLY A 134 8.25 9.99 -8.40
C GLY A 134 7.75 8.59 -8.08
N TRP A 135 6.91 8.43 -7.06
CA TRP A 135 6.22 7.16 -6.79
C TRP A 135 5.18 6.78 -7.84
N GLU A 136 4.61 7.76 -8.55
CA GLU A 136 3.52 7.51 -9.51
C GLU A 136 3.95 6.52 -10.60
N LEU A 137 5.15 6.71 -11.17
CA LEU A 137 5.68 5.82 -12.20
C LEU A 137 5.81 4.38 -11.69
N VAL A 138 6.38 4.22 -10.50
CA VAL A 138 6.59 2.90 -9.88
C VAL A 138 5.25 2.24 -9.55
N PHE A 139 4.31 2.99 -9.00
CA PHE A 139 2.97 2.51 -8.69
C PHE A 139 2.21 2.06 -9.96
N LEU A 140 2.25 2.86 -11.03
CA LEU A 140 1.61 2.51 -12.30
C LEU A 140 2.18 1.21 -12.87
N GLU A 141 3.50 1.01 -12.75
CA GLU A 141 4.15 -0.23 -13.17
C GLU A 141 3.73 -1.43 -12.28
N THR A 142 3.67 -1.26 -10.95
CA THR A 142 3.13 -2.28 -10.03
C THR A 142 1.71 -2.71 -10.45
N VAL A 143 0.83 -1.74 -10.72
CA VAL A 143 -0.54 -2.01 -11.17
C VAL A 143 -0.57 -2.69 -12.53
N ARG A 144 0.28 -2.28 -13.48
CA ARG A 144 0.37 -2.89 -14.81
C ARG A 144 0.70 -4.37 -14.69
N ARG A 145 1.71 -4.71 -13.88
CA ARG A 145 2.15 -6.10 -13.67
C ARG A 145 1.12 -6.96 -12.96
N LEU A 146 0.44 -6.41 -11.94
CA LEU A 146 -0.71 -7.07 -11.32
C LEU A 146 -1.80 -7.42 -12.34
N LYS A 147 -2.15 -6.49 -13.23
CA LYS A 147 -3.16 -6.73 -14.26
C LYS A 147 -2.73 -7.76 -15.32
N LEU A 148 -1.42 -7.92 -15.51
CA LEU A 148 -0.85 -8.92 -16.43
C LEU A 148 -0.69 -10.30 -15.81
N GLY A 149 -0.96 -10.48 -14.51
CA GLY A 149 -0.77 -11.77 -13.86
C GLY A 149 0.66 -12.01 -13.35
N GLU A 150 1.51 -10.98 -13.34
CA GLU A 150 2.96 -11.14 -13.09
C GLU A 150 3.34 -11.06 -11.61
N CYS A 151 2.37 -10.87 -10.70
CA CYS A 151 2.61 -10.73 -9.26
C CYS A 151 2.00 -11.89 -8.47
N GLY A 152 2.12 -13.13 -8.94
CA GLY A 152 1.63 -14.32 -8.22
C GLY A 152 0.11 -14.33 -8.01
N ASN A 153 -0.36 -14.96 -6.94
CA ASN A 153 -1.79 -15.16 -6.68
C ASN A 153 -2.58 -13.86 -6.50
N VAL A 154 -1.98 -12.79 -5.97
CA VAL A 154 -2.70 -11.51 -5.78
C VAL A 154 -3.21 -10.93 -7.10
N SER A 155 -2.53 -11.20 -8.22
CA SER A 155 -2.95 -10.75 -9.55
C SER A 155 -4.33 -11.29 -9.97
N LYS A 156 -4.71 -12.47 -9.47
CA LYS A 156 -6.01 -13.09 -9.75
C LYS A 156 -7.18 -12.27 -9.20
N ILE A 157 -6.95 -11.37 -8.25
CA ILE A 157 -8.02 -10.49 -7.76
C ILE A 157 -8.62 -9.61 -8.87
N PHE A 158 -7.85 -9.29 -9.91
CA PHE A 158 -8.30 -8.48 -11.04
C PHE A 158 -9.22 -9.27 -12.00
N SER A 159 -9.26 -10.60 -11.94
CA SER A 159 -10.27 -11.39 -12.66
C SER A 159 -11.59 -11.47 -11.89
N ASP A 160 -11.53 -11.39 -10.58
CA ASP A 160 -12.69 -11.61 -9.70
C ASP A 160 -13.38 -10.29 -9.33
N LEU A 161 -12.61 -9.20 -9.24
CA LEU A 161 -13.07 -7.86 -8.86
C LEU A 161 -12.76 -6.84 -9.94
N LYS A 162 -13.66 -5.87 -10.07
CA LYS A 162 -13.40 -4.66 -10.86
C LYS A 162 -12.59 -3.67 -10.03
N VAL A 163 -11.27 -3.82 -10.11
CA VAL A 163 -10.33 -2.96 -9.39
C VAL A 163 -9.95 -1.74 -10.24
N LYS A 164 -10.29 -0.56 -9.74
CA LYS A 164 -9.81 0.75 -10.22
C LYS A 164 -8.69 1.23 -9.31
N THR A 165 -7.67 1.82 -9.90
CA THR A 165 -6.54 2.37 -9.17
C THR A 165 -6.26 3.79 -9.63
N SER A 166 -5.85 4.66 -8.72
CA SER A 166 -5.39 6.01 -9.03
C SER A 166 -4.28 6.44 -8.08
N PHE A 167 -3.41 7.31 -8.55
CA PHE A 167 -2.38 7.97 -7.75
C PHE A 167 -2.72 9.45 -7.64
N MET A 168 -2.54 10.04 -6.46
CA MET A 168 -2.75 11.47 -6.23
C MET A 168 -1.58 12.03 -5.44
N ILE A 169 -1.09 13.18 -5.89
CA ILE A 169 -0.08 13.93 -5.15
C ILE A 169 -0.79 14.73 -4.06
N GLY A 170 -0.35 14.57 -2.82
CA GLY A 170 -0.91 15.29 -1.67
C GLY A 170 0.03 15.30 -0.48
N ASP A 171 0.40 16.50 -0.01
CA ASP A 171 1.12 16.65 1.24
C ASP A 171 0.16 16.74 2.41
N MET A 172 0.17 15.73 3.27
CA MET A 172 -0.73 15.67 4.43
C MET A 172 -0.44 16.75 5.48
N LYS A 173 0.74 17.39 5.45
CA LYS A 173 1.05 18.53 6.33
C LYS A 173 0.38 19.82 5.89
N HIS A 174 0.07 19.96 4.60
CA HIS A 174 -0.41 21.19 4.00
C HIS A 174 -1.79 20.98 3.35
N GLN A 175 -2.81 20.77 4.18
CA GLN A 175 -4.19 20.46 3.73
C GLN A 175 -4.78 21.51 2.78
N ASP A 176 -4.39 22.77 2.92
CA ASP A 176 -4.83 23.87 2.04
C ASP A 176 -4.39 23.69 0.59
N SER A 177 -3.30 22.94 0.37
CA SER A 177 -2.79 22.64 -0.98
C SER A 177 -3.54 21.49 -1.66
N TRP A 178 -4.43 20.79 -0.96
CA TRP A 178 -5.10 19.62 -1.51
C TRP A 178 -6.06 19.99 -2.63
N SER A 179 -5.96 19.27 -3.75
CA SER A 179 -6.91 19.39 -4.85
C SER A 179 -8.32 18.99 -4.41
N ASN A 180 -9.33 19.55 -5.07
CA ASN A 180 -10.73 19.18 -4.82
C ASN A 180 -10.99 17.68 -5.06
N ASN A 181 -10.23 17.05 -5.95
CA ASN A 181 -10.33 15.62 -6.21
C ASN A 181 -9.81 14.81 -5.02
N LEU A 182 -8.64 15.17 -4.47
CA LEU A 182 -8.09 14.54 -3.28
C LEU A 182 -9.03 14.68 -2.08
N LYS A 183 -9.54 15.90 -1.82
CA LYS A 183 -10.52 16.14 -0.75
C LYS A 183 -11.75 15.23 -0.90
N ARG A 184 -12.28 15.11 -2.12
CA ARG A 184 -13.42 14.24 -2.41
C ARG A 184 -13.11 12.76 -2.19
N LYS A 185 -11.93 12.28 -2.59
CA LYS A 185 -11.50 10.90 -2.35
C LYS A 185 -11.39 10.60 -0.86
N LEU A 186 -10.81 11.51 -0.08
CA LEU A 186 -10.68 11.35 1.37
C LEU A 186 -12.04 11.33 2.07
N ILE A 187 -12.95 12.25 1.74
CA ILE A 187 -14.30 12.31 2.33
C ILE A 187 -15.12 11.04 2.03
N ASN A 188 -14.93 10.45 0.85
CA ASN A 188 -15.68 9.28 0.40
C ASN A 188 -14.96 7.95 0.69
N ALA A 189 -13.85 7.96 1.43
CA ALA A 189 -13.11 6.76 1.76
C ALA A 189 -13.90 5.89 2.75
N ASP A 190 -14.06 4.61 2.44
CA ASP A 190 -14.61 3.62 3.37
C ASP A 190 -13.54 3.10 4.32
N VAL A 191 -12.31 2.94 3.80
CA VAL A 191 -11.14 2.49 4.54
C VAL A 191 -9.98 3.40 4.20
N MET A 192 -9.25 3.84 5.21
CA MET A 192 -8.01 4.58 5.07
C MET A 192 -6.85 3.79 5.68
N LEU A 193 -5.78 3.61 4.92
CA LEU A 193 -4.55 2.98 5.38
C LEU A 193 -3.44 4.03 5.50
N LEU A 194 -2.73 3.98 6.62
CA LEU A 194 -1.60 4.86 6.96
C LEU A 194 -0.42 4.01 7.44
N SER A 195 -0.08 2.95 6.69
CA SER A 195 0.95 1.99 7.09
C SER A 195 2.32 2.66 7.18
N LYS A 196 2.95 2.65 8.36
CA LYS A 196 4.25 3.30 8.67
C LYS A 196 4.34 4.80 8.35
N PHE A 197 3.28 5.44 7.83
CA PHE A 197 3.26 6.87 7.51
C PHE A 197 3.68 7.74 8.71
N LEU A 198 3.09 7.51 9.89
CA LEU A 198 3.43 8.28 11.09
C LEU A 198 4.84 7.99 11.63
N SER A 199 5.53 6.95 11.14
CA SER A 199 6.91 6.67 11.59
C SER A 199 7.94 7.62 10.99
N VAL A 200 7.62 8.24 9.84
CA VAL A 200 8.47 9.22 9.15
C VAL A 200 8.00 10.66 9.31
N VAL A 201 6.86 10.87 9.97
CA VAL A 201 6.35 12.21 10.29
C VAL A 201 6.99 12.66 11.62
N PRO A 202 7.58 13.87 11.69
CA PRO A 202 8.08 14.43 12.94
C PRO A 202 6.98 14.46 14.02
N ASN A 203 7.34 14.15 15.27
CA ASN A 203 6.36 14.05 16.37
C ASN A 203 5.48 15.31 16.53
N ALA A 204 6.06 16.50 16.29
CA ALA A 204 5.34 17.77 16.35
C ALA A 204 4.18 17.87 15.34
N ASP A 205 4.28 17.17 14.20
CA ASP A 205 3.35 17.28 13.08
C ASP A 205 2.28 16.16 13.09
N LYS A 206 2.46 15.10 13.88
CA LYS A 206 1.55 13.93 13.85
C LYS A 206 0.11 14.30 14.19
N LEU A 207 -0.07 15.11 15.23
CA LEU A 207 -1.40 15.51 15.68
C LEU A 207 -2.12 16.43 14.69
N SER A 208 -1.40 17.27 13.94
CA SER A 208 -2.02 18.11 12.91
C SER A 208 -2.43 17.31 11.68
N ILE A 209 -1.71 16.22 11.36
CA ILE A 209 -2.06 15.37 10.21
C ILE A 209 -3.26 14.46 10.52
N LEU A 210 -3.46 14.07 11.79
CA LEU A 210 -4.57 13.20 12.20
C LEU A 210 -5.89 13.95 12.49
N LYS A 211 -5.92 15.27 12.35
CA LYS A 211 -7.11 16.10 12.51
C LYS A 211 -7.77 16.36 11.17
#